data_AF-A0AAD8SL29-F1
#
_entry.id   AF-A0AAD8SL29-F1
#
_cell.length_a   1.000
_cell.length_b   1.000
_cell.length_c   1.000
_cell.angle_alpha   90.00
_cell.angle_beta   90.00
_cell.angle_gamma   90.00
#
_symmetry.space_group_name_H-M   'P 1'
#
loop_
_entity.id
_entity.type
_entity.pdbx_description
1 polymer ?
#
loop_
_entity_poly.entity_id
_entity_poly.type
_entity_poly.pdbx_seq_one_letter_code
_entity_poly.pdbx_strand_id
1 'polypeptide(L)'
;MPRSIDKLASLLATALVCCSFFVFAYASSASCWPRERDALLALKQGINDTHDVLASWQRRRHDCCRWTGVTCNSKTGHVTQLDIGGTGFTGQISPSLLSLHHIDLSST
;
A
#
# COMPACT_ATOMS: atom_id res chain seq x y z
N MET A 1 30.77 30.65 -30.32
CA MET A 1 30.47 29.37 -29.61
C MET A 1 29.17 29.41 -28.77
N PRO A 2 28.05 30.06 -29.17
CA PRO A 2 26.82 30.07 -28.34
C PRO A 2 25.89 28.86 -28.54
N ARG A 3 25.79 28.32 -29.77
CA ARG A 3 24.84 27.24 -30.14
C ARG A 3 25.00 25.91 -29.38
N SER A 4 26.14 25.69 -28.73
CA SER A 4 26.40 24.47 -27.97
C SER A 4 25.87 24.53 -26.54
N ILE A 5 25.73 25.74 -25.98
CA ILE A 5 25.21 25.99 -24.63
C ILE A 5 23.68 25.89 -24.65
N ASP A 6 23.05 26.37 -25.73
CA ASP A 6 21.59 26.28 -25.94
C ASP A 6 21.11 24.82 -26.03
N LYS A 7 21.88 23.96 -26.70
CA LYS A 7 21.59 22.52 -26.80
C LYS A 7 21.70 21.81 -25.45
N LEU A 8 22.72 22.17 -24.67
CA LEU A 8 22.90 21.61 -23.33
C LEU A 8 21.77 22.03 -22.39
N ALA A 9 21.37 23.31 -22.43
CA ALA A 9 20.24 23.81 -21.65
C ALA A 9 18.92 23.11 -22.05
N SER A 10 18.70 22.89 -23.35
CA SER A 10 17.52 22.18 -23.86
C SER A 10 17.48 20.70 -23.43
N LEU A 11 18.62 20.02 -23.42
CA LEU A 11 18.75 18.62 -22.98
C LEU A 11 18.51 18.47 -21.48
N LEU A 12 19.05 19.40 -20.67
CA LEU A 12 18.83 19.42 -19.23
C LEU A 12 17.36 19.69 -18.90
N ALA A 13 16.71 20.62 -19.62
CA ALA A 13 15.29 20.90 -19.43
C ALA A 13 14.39 19.69 -19.76
N THR A 14 14.68 18.97 -20.86
CA THR A 14 13.93 17.75 -21.22
C THR A 14 14.15 16.62 -20.22
N ALA A 15 15.38 16.41 -19.75
CA ALA A 15 15.67 15.43 -18.71
C ALA A 15 14.90 15.73 -17.41
N LEU A 16 14.84 17.00 -16.99
CA LEU A 16 14.08 17.42 -15.80
C LEU A 16 12.57 17.19 -15.95
N VAL A 17 12.00 17.48 -17.12
CA VAL A 17 10.58 17.23 -17.41
C VAL A 17 10.26 15.73 -17.43
N CYS A 18 11.12 14.89 -18.02
CA CYS A 18 10.94 13.44 -17.96
C CYS A 18 11.02 12.91 -16.52
N CYS A 19 12.01 13.37 -15.74
CA CYS A 19 12.15 12.99 -14.34
C CYS A 19 10.92 13.37 -13.52
N SER A 20 10.36 14.56 -13.70
CA SER A 20 9.18 15.01 -12.95
C SER A 20 7.92 14.20 -13.32
N PHE A 21 7.73 13.86 -14.59
CA PHE A 21 6.63 12.97 -15.01
C PHE A 21 6.75 11.55 -14.42
N PHE A 22 7.96 10.97 -14.39
CA PHE A 22 8.19 9.65 -13.80
C PHE A 22 7.96 9.63 -12.27
N VAL A 23 8.40 10.68 -11.56
CA VAL A 23 8.18 10.80 -10.11
C VAL A 23 6.69 10.95 -9.77
N PHE A 24 5.94 11.72 -10.57
CA PHE A 24 4.51 11.92 -10.35
C PHE A 24 3.69 10.64 -10.56
N ALA A 25 4.01 9.86 -11.59
CA ALA A 25 3.38 8.56 -11.83
C ALA A 25 3.62 7.57 -10.68
N TYR A 26 4.83 7.55 -10.10
CA TYR A 26 5.15 6.68 -8.97
C TYR A 26 4.47 7.12 -7.65
N ALA A 27 4.32 8.43 -7.43
CA ALA A 27 3.64 8.97 -6.25
C ALA A 27 2.12 8.68 -6.24
N SER A 28 1.54 8.38 -7.40
CA SER A 28 0.09 8.13 -7.54
C SER A 28 -0.37 6.72 -7.13
N SER A 29 0.54 5.80 -6.81
CA SER A 29 0.15 4.56 -6.13
C SER A 29 -0.12 4.88 -4.66
N ALA A 30 -1.38 5.08 -4.30
CA ALA A 30 -1.83 5.28 -2.93
C ALA A 30 -1.47 4.06 -2.07
N SER A 31 -0.26 4.08 -1.50
CA SER A 31 0.20 3.10 -0.55
C SER A 31 -0.45 3.37 0.80
N CYS A 32 -0.87 2.32 1.50
CA CYS A 32 -1.30 2.44 2.88
C CYS A 32 -0.18 2.95 3.80
N TRP A 33 -0.57 3.41 4.99
CA TRP A 33 0.39 3.95 5.95
C TRP A 33 1.31 2.84 6.49
N PRO A 34 2.60 3.14 6.75
CA PRO A 34 3.54 2.16 7.30
C PRO A 34 3.05 1.46 8.56
N ARG A 35 2.36 2.20 9.45
CA ARG A 35 1.79 1.63 10.69
C ARG A 35 0.66 0.62 10.42
N GLU A 36 -0.15 0.85 9.38
CA GLU A 36 -1.27 -0.01 9.03
C GLU A 36 -0.73 -1.30 8.41
N ARG A 37 0.22 -1.19 7.49
CA ARG A 37 0.96 -2.33 6.95
C ARG A 37 1.58 -3.18 8.06
N ASP A 38 2.23 -2.55 9.03
CA ASP A 38 2.89 -3.24 10.12
C ASP A 38 1.86 -3.94 11.04
N ALA A 39 0.71 -3.31 11.29
CA ALA A 39 -0.41 -3.91 12.02
C ALA A 39 -1.01 -5.12 11.28
N LEU A 40 -1.18 -5.05 9.96
CA LEU A 40 -1.68 -6.16 9.14
C LEU A 40 -0.69 -7.34 9.12
N LEU A 41 0.63 -7.07 9.08
CA LEU A 41 1.63 -8.14 9.19
C LEU A 41 1.63 -8.79 10.57
N ALA A 42 1.42 -8.01 11.64
CA ALA A 42 1.25 -8.54 12.99
C ALA A 42 -0.04 -9.39 13.09
N LEU A 43 -1.13 -8.95 12.47
CA LEU A 43 -2.37 -9.75 12.37
C LEU A 43 -2.10 -11.11 11.72
N LYS A 44 -1.44 -11.11 10.56
CA LYS A 44 -1.13 -12.34 9.82
C LYS A 44 -0.38 -13.37 10.67
N GLN A 45 0.50 -12.95 11.58
CA GLN A 45 1.23 -13.87 12.47
C GLN A 45 0.31 -14.61 13.45
N GLY A 46 -0.86 -14.04 13.77
CA GLY A 46 -1.87 -14.65 14.62
C GLY A 46 -2.94 -15.44 13.87
N ILE A 47 -2.89 -15.52 12.53
CA ILE A 47 -3.87 -16.23 11.69
C ILE A 47 -3.23 -17.54 11.20
N ASN A 48 -3.91 -18.66 11.43
CA ASN A 48 -3.53 -19.93 10.82
C ASN A 48 -4.05 -20.00 9.37
N ASP A 49 -3.32 -19.39 8.45
CA ASP A 49 -3.68 -19.28 7.04
C ASP A 49 -3.46 -20.58 6.25
N THR A 50 -4.34 -21.55 6.45
CA THR A 50 -4.25 -22.90 5.84
C THR A 50 -4.44 -22.94 4.32
N HIS A 51 -5.05 -21.92 3.74
CA HIS A 51 -5.36 -21.84 2.31
C HIS A 51 -4.57 -20.73 1.59
N ASP A 52 -3.53 -20.18 2.22
CA ASP A 52 -2.70 -19.10 1.67
C ASP A 52 -3.50 -17.84 1.24
N VAL A 53 -4.64 -17.57 1.88
CA VAL A 53 -5.51 -16.42 1.59
C VAL A 53 -4.74 -15.11 1.78
N LEU A 54 -3.82 -15.06 2.75
CA LEU A 54 -3.02 -13.89 3.10
C LEU A 54 -1.65 -13.93 2.42
N ALA A 55 -1.42 -14.75 1.39
CA ALA A 55 -0.11 -14.88 0.72
C ALA A 55 0.45 -13.55 0.19
N SER A 56 -0.42 -12.62 -0.22
CA SER A 56 -0.02 -11.29 -0.71
C SER A 56 0.50 -10.36 0.39
N TRP A 57 0.19 -10.64 1.65
CA TRP A 57 0.55 -9.82 2.81
C TRP A 57 2.03 -10.04 3.12
N GLN A 58 2.88 -9.18 2.55
CA GLN A 58 4.34 -9.34 2.58
C GLN A 58 5.00 -8.01 2.89
N ARG A 59 5.99 -8.02 3.79
CA ARG A 59 6.73 -6.81 4.17
C ARG A 59 7.42 -6.11 2.99
N ARG A 60 7.81 -6.88 1.97
CA ARG A 60 8.46 -6.39 0.74
C ARG A 60 7.50 -5.61 -0.17
N ARG A 61 6.19 -5.84 -0.02
CA ARG A 61 5.14 -5.14 -0.76
C ARG A 61 4.66 -3.97 0.08
N HIS A 62 5.27 -2.81 -0.15
CA HIS A 62 5.04 -1.62 0.67
C HIS A 62 3.59 -1.12 0.63
N ASP A 63 2.93 -1.30 -0.51
CA ASP A 63 1.54 -0.93 -0.72
C ASP A 63 0.61 -2.08 -0.26
N CYS A 64 0.10 -1.96 0.98
CA CYS A 64 -0.84 -2.94 1.52
C CYS A 64 -2.26 -2.78 0.99
N CYS A 65 -2.61 -1.67 0.31
CA CYS A 65 -3.90 -1.54 -0.37
C CYS A 65 -4.04 -2.48 -1.56
N ARG A 66 -2.93 -3.07 -2.02
CA ARG A 66 -2.88 -4.09 -3.06
C ARG A 66 -2.85 -5.52 -2.53
N TRP A 67 -2.97 -5.70 -1.22
CA TRP A 67 -3.06 -7.03 -0.64
C TRP A 67 -4.48 -7.58 -0.81
N THR A 68 -4.59 -8.88 -1.04
CA THR A 68 -5.86 -9.60 -1.10
C THR A 68 -6.66 -9.32 0.16
N GLY A 69 -7.93 -8.94 -0.03
CA GLY A 69 -8.85 -8.65 1.07
C GLY A 69 -8.66 -7.29 1.74
N VAL A 70 -7.70 -6.46 1.33
CA VAL A 70 -7.50 -5.12 1.91
C VAL A 70 -8.16 -4.07 1.03
N THR A 71 -9.05 -3.26 1.62
CA THR A 71 -9.62 -2.09 0.96
C THR A 71 -9.14 -0.82 1.65
N CYS A 72 -8.71 0.16 0.85
CA CYS A 72 -8.29 1.46 1.35
C CYS A 72 -9.17 2.60 0.83
N ASN A 73 -9.22 3.69 1.60
CA ASN A 73 -9.74 4.97 1.14
C ASN A 73 -8.80 5.54 0.06
N SER A 74 -9.33 5.78 -1.13
CA SER A 74 -8.56 6.25 -2.30
C SER A 74 -7.97 7.66 -2.15
N LYS A 75 -8.50 8.48 -1.22
CA LYS A 75 -8.02 9.85 -0.97
C LYS A 75 -6.98 9.91 0.14
N THR A 76 -7.13 9.10 1.19
CA THR A 76 -6.27 9.17 2.39
C THR A 76 -5.26 8.04 2.51
N GLY A 77 -5.44 6.96 1.72
CA GLY A 77 -4.63 5.75 1.81
C GLY A 77 -4.90 4.89 3.05
N HIS A 78 -5.85 5.28 3.91
CA HIS A 78 -6.17 4.49 5.11
C HIS A 78 -6.87 3.18 4.76
N VAL A 79 -6.47 2.10 5.43
CA VAL A 79 -7.20 0.83 5.35
C VAL A 79 -8.57 0.99 6.01
N THR A 80 -9.64 0.69 5.26
CA THR A 80 -11.02 0.87 5.69
C THR A 80 -11.80 -0.44 5.84
N GLN A 81 -11.32 -1.53 5.24
CA GLN A 81 -11.95 -2.85 5.34
C GLN A 81 -10.93 -3.96 5.15
N LEU A 82 -11.16 -5.08 5.85
CA LEU A 82 -10.41 -6.32 5.72
C LEU A 82 -11.37 -7.48 5.49
N ASP A 83 -11.16 -8.23 4.41
CA ASP A 83 -11.80 -9.50 4.11
C ASP A 83 -10.75 -10.62 4.23
N ILE A 84 -10.90 -11.44 5.26
CA ILE A 84 -10.01 -12.56 5.58
C ILE A 84 -10.80 -13.88 5.63
N GLY A 85 -11.93 -13.96 4.92
CA GLY A 85 -12.76 -15.16 4.82
C GLY A 85 -11.99 -16.38 4.32
N GLY A 86 -12.37 -17.58 4.78
CA GLY A 86 -11.71 -18.84 4.37
C GLY A 86 -10.39 -19.15 5.07
N THR A 87 -9.87 -18.27 5.92
CA THR A 87 -8.65 -18.49 6.73
C THR A 87 -8.89 -19.38 7.97
N GLY A 88 -10.13 -19.78 8.25
CA GLY A 88 -10.47 -20.54 9.46
C GLY A 88 -10.24 -19.75 10.76
N PHE A 89 -10.28 -18.41 10.69
CA PHE A 89 -9.98 -17.54 11.81
C PHE A 89 -11.00 -17.70 12.95
N THR A 90 -10.54 -18.28 14.06
CA THR A 90 -11.29 -18.44 15.33
C THR A 90 -10.64 -17.66 16.48
N GLY A 91 -9.92 -16.58 16.17
CA GLY A 91 -9.15 -15.78 17.13
C GLY A 91 -9.74 -14.40 17.41
N GLN A 92 -9.30 -13.75 18.49
CA GLN A 92 -9.63 -12.36 18.76
C GLN A 92 -8.72 -11.41 17.99
N ILE A 93 -9.31 -10.38 17.39
CA ILE A 93 -8.58 -9.30 16.72
C ILE A 93 -7.81 -8.51 17.78
N SER A 94 -6.48 -8.50 17.65
CA SER A 94 -5.60 -7.83 18.61
C SER A 94 -5.93 -6.32 18.68
N PRO A 95 -6.00 -5.69 19.87
CA PRO A 95 -6.37 -4.27 20.02
C PRO A 95 -5.47 -3.29 19.25
N SER A 96 -4.29 -3.72 18.84
CA SER A 96 -3.39 -2.96 17.94
C SER A 96 -4.02 -2.70 16.56
N LEU A 97 -4.99 -3.52 16.12
CA LEU A 97 -5.83 -3.27 14.95
C LEU A 97 -7.01 -2.33 15.25
N LEU A 98 -7.43 -2.19 16.52
CA LEU A 98 -8.39 -1.17 16.96
C LEU A 98 -7.81 0.26 16.89
N SER A 99 -6.49 0.39 16.66
CA SER A 99 -5.82 1.66 16.41
C SER A 99 -6.01 2.17 14.97
N LEU A 100 -6.65 1.39 14.09
CA LEU A 100 -7.23 1.86 12.84
C LEU A 100 -8.62 2.42 13.14
N HIS A 101 -8.73 3.75 13.23
CA HIS A 101 -10.03 4.38 13.24
C HIS A 101 -10.76 4.02 11.93
N HIS A 102 -11.92 3.36 12.05
CA HIS A 102 -12.87 3.06 10.97
C HIS A 102 -12.56 1.81 10.12
N ILE A 103 -12.64 0.61 10.72
CA ILE A 103 -12.75 -0.65 9.95
C ILE A 103 -14.12 -1.27 10.21
N ASP A 104 -14.86 -1.52 9.14
CA ASP A 104 -16.07 -2.35 9.17
C ASP A 104 -15.68 -3.80 8.86
N LEU A 105 -16.10 -4.74 9.71
CA LEU A 105 -15.83 -6.17 9.57
C LEU A 105 -17.14 -6.85 9.19
N SER A 106 -17.53 -6.77 7.93
CA SER A 106 -18.73 -7.45 7.44
C SER A 106 -18.43 -8.93 7.17
N SER A 107 -19.00 -9.80 8.01
CA SER A 107 -19.14 -11.22 7.73
C SER A 107 -20.52 -11.47 7.13
N THR A 108 -20.60 -11.72 5.83
CA THR A 108 -21.77 -12.31 5.16
C THR A 108 -21.33 -13.47 4.30
#